data_AF-A0A090VCI0-F1
#
_entry.id   AF-A0A090VCI0-F1
#
_cell.length_a   1.000
_cell.length_b   1.000
_cell.length_c   1.000
_cell.angle_alpha   90.00
_cell.angle_beta   90.00
_cell.angle_gamma   90.00
#
_symmetry.space_group_name_H-M   'P 1'
#
loop_
_entity.id
_entity.type
_entity.pdbx_description
1 polymer ?
#
loop_
_entity_poly.entity_id
_entity_poly.type
_entity_poly.pdbx_seq_one_letter_code
_entity_poly.pdbx_strand_id
1 'polypeptide(L)'
;MKILTVLLVALTFISCSNNENSNDSEEVIPENILQYQPEGSVTITEGSGGLVASLESGDRFGRDHDKIGDVDGDGVIDFVVGARSDDDGETDAGAVYILFMNNDGTVKANQKISMLSGGFSEVLNEGNFFGYGVAGIGDYDADGIPDIAVAAPVAPNNALYIIHLKTDGTVKDFVKNENINANGLSAIGDLNNDGRIDLVACAPSSSDGGSNRGAIDILFLNANSQVIYANKVTISSTQGGFGEGLEDSDQFGGREVAMLGDLDNDGNKELAVGAFMSDGGKGAIWILSLDSTTYNVVSKTKITEGLNGFTDELVTDINPNGTFGANLGHAMCAPGDIDGDGIADLVTGANQQYEGWGYVLYLNADKTVKSFDRINNTEGGFNLSLEAEGVFLVQFLMEVI
;
A
#
# COMPACT_ATOMS: atom_id res chain seq x y z
N MET A 1 -25.28 -5.58 1.25
CA MET A 1 -25.02 -5.27 -0.17
C MET A 1 -23.83 -4.32 -0.15
N LYS A 2 -22.63 -4.80 -0.44
CA LYS A 2 -21.39 -4.07 -0.16
C LYS A 2 -20.85 -3.51 -1.47
N ILE A 3 -20.94 -2.19 -1.64
CA ILE A 3 -20.19 -1.46 -2.65
C ILE A 3 -18.85 -1.16 -2.01
N LEU A 4 -17.77 -1.72 -2.56
CA LEU A 4 -16.42 -1.35 -2.18
C LEU A 4 -16.07 -0.09 -2.98
N THR A 5 -16.00 1.05 -2.29
CA THR A 5 -15.64 2.33 -2.89
C THR A 5 -14.12 2.44 -2.92
N VAL A 6 -13.52 2.50 -4.12
CA VAL A 6 -12.10 2.87 -4.28
C VAL A 6 -12.06 4.39 -4.45
N LEU A 7 -11.39 5.08 -3.52
CA LEU A 7 -11.15 6.51 -3.59
C LEU A 7 -9.78 6.73 -4.22
N LEU A 8 -9.75 7.32 -5.42
CA LEU A 8 -8.52 7.76 -6.06
C LEU A 8 -8.29 9.23 -5.73
N VAL A 9 -7.12 9.55 -5.16
CA VAL A 9 -6.74 10.92 -4.78
C VAL A 9 -5.64 11.37 -5.74
N ALA A 10 -5.93 12.33 -6.62
CA ALA A 10 -4.93 13.01 -7.43
C ALA A 10 -4.52 14.32 -6.73
N LEU A 11 -3.21 14.59 -6.64
CA LEU A 11 -2.63 15.75 -5.97
C LEU A 11 -2.10 16.77 -6.97
N THR A 12 -2.31 18.05 -6.68
CA THR A 12 -1.54 19.16 -7.23
C THR A 12 -1.10 20.08 -6.09
N PHE A 13 0.17 20.55 -6.10
CA PHE A 13 0.68 21.46 -5.07
C PHE A 13 0.83 22.88 -5.61
N ILE A 14 0.36 23.89 -4.87
CA ILE A 14 0.78 25.28 -5.06
C ILE A 14 1.38 25.79 -3.76
N SER A 15 2.69 26.03 -3.78
CA SER A 15 3.38 26.83 -2.76
C SER A 15 2.86 28.28 -2.81
N CYS A 16 2.23 28.73 -1.73
CA CYS A 16 1.96 30.16 -1.53
C CYS A 16 2.94 30.73 -0.50
N SER A 17 3.90 31.52 -0.98
CA SER A 17 4.82 32.31 -0.17
C SER A 17 4.64 33.82 -0.45
N ASN A 18 4.54 34.58 0.65
CA ASN A 18 4.82 36.02 0.86
C ASN A 18 3.79 37.10 0.44
N ASN A 19 3.14 37.78 1.40
CA ASN A 19 3.67 39.00 2.07
C ASN A 19 2.66 39.77 2.98
N GLU A 20 3.20 40.17 4.15
CA GLU A 20 3.03 41.38 4.99
C GLU A 20 1.67 42.02 5.42
N ASN A 21 1.55 42.12 6.76
CA ASN A 21 1.06 43.22 7.62
C ASN A 21 -0.42 43.65 7.62
N SER A 22 -1.11 43.39 8.74
CA SER A 22 -1.61 44.44 9.65
C SER A 22 -2.18 43.85 10.96
N ASN A 23 -1.87 44.52 12.08
CA ASN A 23 -2.36 44.27 13.43
C ASN A 23 -3.88 44.13 13.54
N ASP A 24 -4.37 43.07 14.18
CA ASP A 24 -5.39 43.17 15.21
C ASP A 24 -5.26 41.99 16.18
N SER A 25 -5.27 42.30 17.48
CA SER A 25 -5.14 41.33 18.56
C SER A 25 -6.52 40.80 18.94
N GLU A 26 -6.94 39.71 18.32
CA GLU A 26 -7.83 38.73 18.93
C GLU A 26 -7.00 37.47 19.19
N GLU A 27 -7.05 36.96 20.42
CA GLU A 27 -6.51 35.64 20.75
C GLU A 27 -7.42 34.61 20.08
N VAL A 28 -7.12 34.35 18.80
CA VAL A 28 -7.67 33.25 18.04
C VAL A 28 -7.11 31.99 18.70
N ILE A 29 -7.95 31.28 19.46
CA ILE A 29 -7.70 29.88 19.77
C ILE A 29 -7.44 29.21 18.43
N PRO A 30 -6.29 28.55 18.19
CA PRO A 30 -6.07 27.94 16.90
C PRO A 30 -7.19 26.91 16.72
N GLU A 31 -8.07 27.15 15.75
CA GLU A 31 -8.77 26.05 15.11
C GLU A 31 -7.67 25.05 14.73
N ASN A 32 -7.90 23.76 14.93
CA ASN A 32 -7.00 22.72 14.44
C ASN A 32 -6.84 22.94 12.93
N ILE A 33 -5.80 23.68 12.53
CA ILE A 33 -5.47 23.89 11.13
C ILE A 33 -4.92 22.54 10.70
N LEU A 34 -5.75 21.79 9.97
CA LEU A 34 -5.33 20.58 9.30
C LEU A 34 -4.12 20.93 8.46
N GLN A 35 -3.01 20.24 8.70
CA GLN A 35 -1.75 20.50 8.03
C GLN A 35 -1.80 19.96 6.59
N TYR A 36 -2.70 19.00 6.33
CA TYR A 36 -3.03 18.50 5.00
C TYR A 36 -4.55 18.44 4.75
N GLN A 37 -4.99 18.79 3.54
CA GLN A 37 -6.36 18.55 3.02
C GLN A 37 -6.31 18.15 1.54
N PRO A 38 -7.15 17.22 1.08
CA PRO A 38 -7.26 16.92 -0.35
C PRO A 38 -7.88 18.08 -1.12
N GLU A 39 -7.41 18.33 -2.35
CA GLU A 39 -8.01 19.33 -3.25
C GLU A 39 -9.35 18.85 -3.85
N GLY A 40 -9.53 17.54 -3.94
CA GLY A 40 -10.73 16.89 -4.45
C GLY A 40 -10.64 15.37 -4.35
N SER A 41 -11.68 14.68 -4.82
CA SER A 41 -11.69 13.22 -4.86
C SER A 41 -12.54 12.69 -6.00
N VAL A 42 -12.14 11.52 -6.53
CA VAL A 42 -12.91 10.78 -7.55
C VAL A 42 -13.27 9.41 -7.00
N THR A 43 -14.54 9.04 -7.17
CA THR A 43 -15.05 7.71 -6.82
C THR A 43 -15.13 6.84 -8.05
N ILE A 44 -14.38 5.74 -8.05
CA ILE A 44 -14.34 4.76 -9.14
C ILE A 44 -15.05 3.49 -8.67
N THR A 45 -16.15 3.15 -9.33
CA THR A 45 -16.93 1.93 -9.09
C THR A 45 -17.51 1.45 -10.43
N GLU A 46 -18.02 0.23 -10.51
CA GLU A 46 -18.71 -0.23 -11.73
C GLU A 46 -19.79 0.78 -12.18
N GLY A 47 -19.64 1.30 -13.40
CA GLY A 47 -20.56 2.29 -13.98
C GLY A 47 -20.41 3.74 -13.50
N SER A 48 -19.41 4.05 -12.65
CA SER A 48 -19.10 5.40 -12.16
C SER A 48 -17.60 5.70 -12.23
N GLY A 49 -17.23 6.98 -12.31
CA GLY A 49 -15.81 7.38 -12.40
C GLY A 49 -15.11 6.86 -13.65
N GLY A 50 -15.86 6.50 -14.69
CA GLY A 50 -15.34 6.00 -15.97
C GLY A 50 -15.08 4.49 -16.04
N LEU A 51 -15.21 3.75 -14.93
CA LEU A 51 -14.98 2.30 -14.93
C LEU A 51 -16.11 1.55 -15.63
N VAL A 52 -15.77 0.87 -16.72
CA VAL A 52 -16.65 -0.04 -17.47
C VAL A 52 -16.10 -1.45 -17.33
N ALA A 53 -16.51 -2.13 -16.26
CA ALA A 53 -16.16 -3.51 -15.96
C ALA A 53 -17.45 -4.31 -15.67
N SER A 54 -17.34 -5.63 -15.59
CA SER A 54 -18.40 -6.50 -15.06
C SER A 54 -17.88 -7.11 -13.78
N LEU A 55 -18.09 -6.41 -12.65
CA LEU A 55 -17.60 -6.84 -11.35
C LEU A 55 -18.68 -7.65 -10.64
N GLU A 56 -18.37 -8.90 -10.30
CA GLU A 56 -19.28 -9.76 -9.57
C GLU A 56 -19.14 -9.56 -8.05
N SER A 57 -20.21 -9.91 -7.32
CA SER A 57 -20.23 -9.79 -5.87
C SER A 57 -19.29 -10.82 -5.24
N GLY A 58 -18.05 -10.43 -5.00
CA GLY A 58 -17.06 -11.33 -4.43
C GLY A 58 -15.66 -11.04 -4.93
N ASP A 59 -15.52 -10.44 -6.11
CA ASP A 59 -14.24 -10.23 -6.81
C ASP A 59 -13.20 -9.49 -5.98
N ARG A 60 -13.69 -8.68 -5.02
CA ARG A 60 -12.86 -7.88 -4.10
C ARG A 60 -11.88 -6.99 -4.86
N PHE A 61 -12.37 -6.41 -5.97
CA PHE A 61 -11.73 -5.36 -6.75
C PHE A 61 -11.27 -4.21 -5.86
N GLY A 62 -10.01 -3.78 -5.99
CA GLY A 62 -9.50 -2.62 -5.26
C GLY A 62 -9.06 -2.90 -3.83
N ARG A 63 -8.85 -4.18 -3.44
CA ARG A 63 -8.15 -4.48 -2.18
C ARG A 63 -6.63 -4.38 -2.33
N ASP A 64 -6.12 -4.28 -3.54
CA ASP A 64 -4.73 -3.95 -3.82
C ASP A 64 -4.68 -3.15 -5.10
N HIS A 65 -3.82 -2.14 -5.14
CA HIS A 65 -3.64 -1.29 -6.30
C HIS A 65 -2.31 -0.55 -6.23
N ASP A 66 -1.77 -0.18 -7.39
CA ASP A 66 -0.57 0.65 -7.49
C ASP A 66 -0.61 1.51 -8.75
N LYS A 67 0.18 2.59 -8.79
CA LYS A 67 0.52 3.27 -10.04
C LYS A 67 1.48 2.40 -10.81
N ILE A 68 1.37 2.40 -12.13
CA ILE A 68 2.26 1.62 -12.98
C ILE A 68 3.08 2.51 -13.91
N GLY A 69 2.68 3.75 -14.11
CA GLY A 69 3.26 4.67 -15.08
C GLY A 69 2.34 4.84 -16.30
N ASP A 70 2.81 5.54 -17.32
CA ASP A 70 2.05 5.78 -18.55
C ASP A 70 2.17 4.59 -19.51
N VAL A 71 1.17 3.71 -19.52
CA VAL A 71 1.18 2.47 -20.32
C VAL A 71 0.79 2.74 -21.77
N ASP A 72 -0.16 3.65 -22.01
CA ASP A 72 -0.63 3.93 -23.37
C ASP A 72 0.06 5.12 -24.06
N GLY A 73 1.01 5.77 -23.38
CA GLY A 73 1.89 6.80 -23.92
C GLY A 73 1.20 8.15 -24.11
N ASP A 74 0.13 8.42 -23.37
CA ASP A 74 -0.66 9.66 -23.49
C ASP A 74 -0.24 10.77 -22.51
N GLY A 75 0.74 10.47 -21.66
CA GLY A 75 1.30 11.38 -20.66
C GLY A 75 0.55 11.39 -19.33
N VAL A 76 -0.43 10.50 -19.12
CA VAL A 76 -1.15 10.31 -17.86
C VAL A 76 -0.69 9.02 -17.20
N ILE A 77 -0.52 9.03 -15.88
CA ILE A 77 -0.14 7.83 -15.11
C ILE A 77 -1.34 6.88 -15.02
N ASP A 78 -1.12 5.63 -15.39
CA ASP A 78 -2.08 4.53 -15.29
C ASP A 78 -1.88 3.70 -14.02
N PHE A 79 -2.88 2.87 -13.73
CA PHE A 79 -3.01 2.16 -12.46
C PHE A 79 -3.24 0.66 -12.70
N VAL A 80 -2.76 -0.18 -11.79
CA VAL A 80 -3.15 -1.60 -11.69
C VAL A 80 -4.02 -1.80 -10.46
N VAL A 81 -5.07 -2.60 -10.59
CA VAL A 81 -6.01 -2.92 -9.51
C VAL A 81 -6.28 -4.41 -9.45
N GLY A 82 -6.12 -5.01 -8.28
CA GLY A 82 -6.40 -6.42 -8.03
C GLY A 82 -7.87 -6.71 -7.80
N ALA A 83 -8.39 -7.75 -8.47
CA ALA A 83 -9.69 -8.38 -8.26
C ALA A 83 -9.47 -9.85 -7.89
N ARG A 84 -8.80 -10.06 -6.75
CA ARG A 84 -8.21 -11.37 -6.42
C ARG A 84 -9.21 -12.51 -6.29
N SER A 85 -10.50 -12.24 -6.13
CA SER A 85 -11.54 -13.26 -5.96
C SER A 85 -12.43 -13.39 -7.21
N ASP A 86 -11.98 -12.85 -8.34
CA ASP A 86 -12.65 -13.00 -9.62
C ASP A 86 -12.63 -14.47 -10.08
N ASP A 87 -13.76 -14.94 -10.60
CA ASP A 87 -14.01 -16.34 -10.96
C ASP A 87 -13.72 -16.65 -12.45
N ASP A 88 -13.05 -15.75 -13.18
CA ASP A 88 -12.81 -15.91 -14.62
C ASP A 88 -11.79 -17.01 -14.93
N GLY A 89 -12.32 -18.23 -15.07
CA GLY A 89 -11.63 -19.44 -15.45
C GLY A 89 -11.75 -20.56 -14.41
N GLU A 90 -11.59 -20.25 -13.13
CA GLU A 90 -11.80 -21.13 -11.97
C GLU A 90 -12.28 -20.29 -10.77
N THR A 91 -12.92 -20.92 -9.77
CA THR A 91 -13.41 -20.21 -8.58
C THR A 91 -12.28 -19.55 -7.79
N ASP A 92 -12.39 -18.26 -7.49
CA ASP A 92 -11.37 -17.44 -6.83
C ASP A 92 -9.97 -17.57 -7.50
N ALA A 93 -9.93 -17.78 -8.82
CA ALA A 93 -8.68 -17.80 -9.58
C ALA A 93 -7.99 -16.44 -9.53
N GLY A 94 -8.79 -15.36 -9.61
CA GLY A 94 -8.37 -13.97 -9.50
C GLY A 94 -8.06 -13.29 -10.84
N ALA A 95 -8.10 -11.96 -10.83
CA ALA A 95 -7.81 -11.10 -11.97
C ALA A 95 -7.11 -9.80 -11.52
N VAL A 96 -6.53 -9.08 -12.48
CA VAL A 96 -6.13 -7.67 -12.33
C VAL A 96 -6.73 -6.82 -13.44
N TYR A 97 -6.84 -5.52 -13.20
CA TYR A 97 -7.32 -4.54 -14.15
C TYR A 97 -6.27 -3.44 -14.30
N ILE A 98 -5.87 -3.17 -15.54
CA ILE A 98 -5.18 -1.93 -15.89
C ILE A 98 -6.24 -0.86 -16.07
N LEU A 99 -6.13 0.24 -15.34
CA LEU A 99 -6.99 1.41 -15.48
C LEU A 99 -6.19 2.50 -16.17
N PHE A 100 -6.57 2.81 -17.40
CA PHE A 100 -6.05 3.95 -18.13
C PHE A 100 -6.73 5.21 -17.62
N MET A 101 -5.98 6.22 -17.23
CA MET A 101 -6.54 7.35 -16.48
C MET A 101 -6.70 8.61 -17.36
N ASN A 102 -7.59 9.51 -16.93
CA ASN A 102 -7.66 10.89 -17.40
C ASN A 102 -6.97 11.81 -16.38
N ASN A 103 -6.54 12.99 -16.81
CA ASN A 103 -5.96 14.02 -15.94
C ASN A 103 -6.90 14.53 -14.82
N ASP A 104 -8.21 14.27 -14.93
CA ASP A 104 -9.19 14.62 -13.89
C ASP A 104 -9.38 13.51 -12.83
N GLY A 105 -8.58 12.43 -12.89
CA GLY A 105 -8.64 11.29 -11.99
C GLY A 105 -9.71 10.25 -12.34
N THR A 106 -10.49 10.45 -13.40
CA THR A 106 -11.46 9.43 -13.88
C THR A 106 -10.79 8.40 -14.80
N VAL A 107 -11.41 7.22 -14.93
CA VAL A 107 -10.93 6.15 -15.81
C VAL A 107 -11.32 6.46 -17.26
N LYS A 108 -10.31 6.52 -18.15
CA LYS A 108 -10.44 6.65 -19.61
C LYS A 108 -10.86 5.34 -20.24
N ALA A 109 -10.21 4.25 -19.87
CA ALA A 109 -10.47 2.88 -20.32
C ALA A 109 -9.94 1.88 -19.29
N ASN A 110 -10.32 0.61 -19.40
CA ASN A 110 -9.73 -0.44 -18.57
C ASN A 110 -9.53 -1.74 -19.35
N GLN A 111 -8.53 -2.52 -18.94
CA GLN A 111 -8.17 -3.81 -19.51
C GLN A 111 -8.05 -4.86 -18.40
N LYS A 112 -8.88 -5.91 -18.46
CA LYS A 112 -8.82 -7.06 -17.54
C LYS A 112 -7.72 -8.03 -17.97
N ILE A 113 -6.95 -8.53 -17.02
CA ILE A 113 -6.01 -9.65 -17.17
C ILE A 113 -6.43 -10.75 -16.18
N SER A 114 -6.75 -11.93 -16.70
CA SER A 114 -7.21 -13.11 -15.96
C SER A 114 -6.77 -14.38 -16.70
N MET A 115 -7.12 -15.57 -16.21
CA MET A 115 -6.82 -16.80 -16.94
C MET A 115 -7.50 -16.86 -18.33
N LEU A 116 -8.62 -16.16 -18.53
CA LEU A 116 -9.38 -16.19 -19.78
C LEU A 116 -9.34 -14.87 -20.58
N SER A 117 -8.70 -13.81 -20.06
CA SER A 117 -8.70 -12.48 -20.66
C SER A 117 -7.33 -11.79 -20.57
N GLY A 118 -7.09 -10.80 -21.43
CA GLY A 118 -5.89 -9.98 -21.40
C GLY A 118 -4.60 -10.69 -21.81
N GLY A 119 -4.65 -11.93 -22.29
CA GLY A 119 -3.49 -12.64 -22.85
C GLY A 119 -2.60 -13.34 -21.81
N PHE A 120 -3.00 -13.38 -20.54
CA PHE A 120 -2.33 -14.19 -19.53
C PHE A 120 -2.59 -15.68 -19.80
N SER A 121 -1.52 -16.46 -19.96
CA SER A 121 -1.60 -17.84 -20.47
C SER A 121 -1.19 -18.91 -19.46
N GLU A 122 -1.04 -18.54 -18.18
CA GLU A 122 -0.80 -19.49 -17.09
C GLU A 122 -2.12 -20.12 -16.62
N VAL A 123 -2.06 -21.38 -16.22
CA VAL A 123 -3.20 -22.06 -15.58
C VAL A 123 -3.22 -21.72 -14.10
N LEU A 124 -4.28 -21.04 -13.66
CA LEU A 124 -4.58 -20.79 -12.26
C LEU A 124 -5.54 -21.87 -11.75
N ASN A 125 -5.31 -22.34 -10.53
CA ASN A 125 -6.24 -23.25 -9.86
C ASN A 125 -7.30 -22.47 -9.06
N GLU A 126 -8.35 -23.18 -8.65
CA GLU A 126 -9.29 -22.72 -7.63
C GLU A 126 -8.55 -22.14 -6.42
N GLY A 127 -8.92 -20.92 -6.02
CA GLY A 127 -8.36 -20.23 -4.85
C GLY A 127 -6.88 -19.83 -4.99
N ASN A 128 -6.36 -19.64 -6.20
CA ASN A 128 -5.02 -19.05 -6.39
C ASN A 128 -4.96 -17.56 -6.05
N PHE A 129 -6.09 -16.88 -6.17
CA PHE A 129 -6.23 -15.45 -5.90
C PHE A 129 -5.20 -14.56 -6.62
N PHE A 130 -4.98 -14.77 -7.92
CA PHE A 130 -4.16 -13.88 -8.74
C PHE A 130 -4.66 -12.43 -8.65
N GLY A 131 -3.75 -11.47 -8.43
CA GLY A 131 -4.13 -10.11 -8.08
C GLY A 131 -4.34 -9.90 -6.58
N TYR A 132 -3.85 -10.82 -5.72
CA TYR A 132 -3.87 -10.62 -4.27
C TYR A 132 -3.00 -9.44 -3.86
N GLY A 133 -1.80 -9.38 -4.43
CA GLY A 133 -0.84 -8.29 -4.33
C GLY A 133 -0.52 -7.75 -5.72
N VAL A 134 -0.49 -6.44 -5.93
CA VAL A 134 -0.08 -5.82 -7.20
C VAL A 134 0.88 -4.67 -6.95
N ALA A 135 1.83 -4.46 -7.85
CA ALA A 135 2.73 -3.31 -7.81
C ALA A 135 3.13 -2.88 -9.22
N GLY A 136 3.30 -1.57 -9.43
CA GLY A 136 3.95 -1.05 -10.61
C GLY A 136 5.46 -1.07 -10.43
N ILE A 137 6.16 -1.59 -11.42
CA ILE A 137 7.61 -1.81 -11.31
C ILE A 137 8.41 -1.04 -12.35
N GLY A 138 7.75 -0.26 -13.23
CA GLY A 138 8.43 0.39 -14.34
C GLY A 138 8.80 -0.60 -15.45
N ASP A 139 9.61 -0.17 -16.41
CA ASP A 139 9.92 -0.94 -17.62
C ASP A 139 11.00 -2.00 -17.34
N TYR A 140 10.59 -3.26 -17.22
CA TYR A 140 11.46 -4.37 -16.81
C TYR A 140 12.06 -5.12 -17.99
N ASP A 141 11.44 -5.05 -19.16
CA ASP A 141 11.91 -5.66 -20.40
C ASP A 141 12.55 -4.69 -21.41
N ALA A 142 12.65 -3.41 -21.04
CA ALA A 142 13.29 -2.31 -21.75
C ALA A 142 12.64 -2.00 -23.11
N ASP A 143 11.32 -2.11 -23.21
CA ASP A 143 10.56 -1.80 -24.42
C ASP A 143 9.90 -0.41 -24.44
N GLY A 144 10.04 0.33 -23.33
CA GLY A 144 9.47 1.67 -23.14
C GLY A 144 8.06 1.68 -22.58
N ILE A 145 7.49 0.52 -22.22
CA ILE A 145 6.18 0.39 -21.58
C ILE A 145 6.39 -0.02 -20.13
N PRO A 146 5.74 0.62 -19.15
CA PRO A 146 5.82 0.18 -17.77
C PRO A 146 5.14 -1.18 -17.53
N ASP A 147 5.76 -1.98 -16.66
CA ASP A 147 5.34 -3.33 -16.33
C ASP A 147 4.81 -3.44 -14.89
N ILE A 148 4.27 -4.61 -14.56
CA ILE A 148 3.64 -4.87 -13.26
C ILE A 148 4.14 -6.16 -12.61
N ALA A 149 4.07 -6.19 -11.28
CA ALA A 149 4.21 -7.40 -10.48
C ALA A 149 2.84 -7.80 -9.92
N VAL A 150 2.49 -9.09 -10.00
CA VAL A 150 1.20 -9.63 -9.54
C VAL A 150 1.39 -10.92 -8.76
N ALA A 151 0.86 -10.97 -7.55
CA ALA A 151 0.92 -12.13 -6.68
C ALA A 151 -0.31 -13.04 -6.79
N ALA A 152 -0.07 -14.34 -6.79
CA ALA A 152 -1.03 -15.40 -6.50
C ALA A 152 -0.48 -16.21 -5.31
N PRO A 153 -0.80 -15.87 -4.06
CA PRO A 153 -0.01 -16.30 -2.89
C PRO A 153 -0.37 -17.70 -2.36
N VAL A 154 -1.38 -18.37 -2.92
CA VAL A 154 -1.91 -19.62 -2.35
C VAL A 154 -1.31 -20.87 -2.99
N ALA A 155 -0.81 -21.77 -2.14
CA ALA A 155 -0.25 -23.06 -2.52
C ALA A 155 -1.31 -23.98 -3.16
N PRO A 156 -0.93 -24.94 -4.03
CA PRO A 156 0.44 -25.37 -4.33
C PRO A 156 1.17 -24.56 -5.41
N ASN A 157 0.48 -23.62 -6.07
CA ASN A 157 1.02 -22.88 -7.21
C ASN A 157 1.34 -21.42 -6.87
N ASN A 158 1.73 -21.14 -5.62
CA ASN A 158 1.96 -19.77 -5.20
C ASN A 158 3.15 -19.16 -5.95
N ALA A 159 2.95 -17.98 -6.51
CA ALA A 159 3.93 -17.31 -7.36
C ALA A 159 3.76 -15.79 -7.35
N LEU A 160 4.85 -15.11 -7.69
CA LEU A 160 4.89 -13.72 -8.10
C LEU A 160 5.16 -13.68 -9.61
N TYR A 161 4.26 -13.08 -10.37
CA TYR A 161 4.41 -12.88 -11.80
C TYR A 161 4.94 -11.48 -12.05
N ILE A 162 6.02 -11.37 -12.82
CA ILE A 162 6.39 -10.11 -13.46
C ILE A 162 5.80 -10.15 -14.85
N ILE A 163 4.85 -9.26 -15.13
CA ILE A 163 4.07 -9.25 -16.36
C ILE A 163 4.52 -8.06 -17.17
N HIS A 164 5.06 -8.34 -18.35
CA HIS A 164 5.42 -7.29 -19.29
C HIS A 164 4.19 -6.91 -20.12
N LEU A 165 3.88 -5.62 -20.20
CA LEU A 165 2.64 -5.13 -20.78
C LEU A 165 2.81 -4.72 -22.25
N LYS A 166 1.69 -4.60 -22.96
CA LYS A 166 1.58 -3.83 -24.20
C LYS A 166 0.90 -2.50 -23.91
N THR A 167 0.95 -1.58 -24.86
CA THR A 167 0.30 -0.26 -24.73
C THR A 167 -1.22 -0.32 -24.62
N ASP A 168 -1.85 -1.45 -24.90
CA ASP A 168 -3.28 -1.69 -24.69
C ASP A 168 -3.59 -2.35 -23.33
N GLY A 169 -2.58 -2.54 -22.48
CA GLY A 169 -2.68 -3.15 -21.16
C GLY A 169 -2.80 -4.67 -21.20
N THR A 170 -2.71 -5.31 -22.37
CA THR A 170 -2.66 -6.78 -22.46
C THR A 170 -1.26 -7.30 -22.19
N VAL A 171 -1.16 -8.58 -21.81
CA VAL A 171 0.11 -9.26 -21.56
C VAL A 171 0.90 -9.43 -22.87
N LYS A 172 2.16 -8.99 -22.86
CA LYS A 172 3.17 -9.27 -23.90
C LYS A 172 3.82 -10.63 -23.63
N ASP A 173 4.43 -10.77 -22.47
CA ASP A 173 4.88 -12.03 -21.87
C ASP A 173 5.00 -11.87 -20.34
N PHE A 174 5.47 -12.89 -19.63
CA PHE A 174 5.64 -12.82 -18.18
C PHE A 174 6.74 -13.76 -17.68
N VAL A 175 7.26 -13.45 -16.50
CA VAL A 175 8.21 -14.28 -15.76
C VAL A 175 7.58 -14.73 -14.44
N LYS A 176 7.51 -16.05 -14.24
CA LYS A 176 6.95 -16.67 -13.03
C LYS A 176 8.05 -16.92 -11.99
N ASN A 177 7.89 -16.31 -10.82
CA ASN A 177 8.74 -16.52 -9.65
C ASN A 177 8.00 -17.36 -8.61
N GLU A 178 8.29 -18.65 -8.56
CA GLU A 178 7.57 -19.63 -7.73
C GLU A 178 7.88 -19.48 -6.24
N ASN A 179 6.97 -19.97 -5.40
CA ASN A 179 7.14 -20.05 -3.93
C ASN A 179 7.33 -18.69 -3.24
N ILE A 180 6.86 -17.60 -3.85
CA ILE A 180 6.72 -16.30 -3.19
C ILE A 180 5.32 -16.22 -2.58
N ASN A 181 5.25 -15.84 -1.32
CA ASN A 181 3.99 -15.57 -0.63
C ASN A 181 3.88 -14.07 -0.40
N ALA A 182 2.95 -13.42 -1.09
CA ALA A 182 2.69 -11.99 -0.99
C ALA A 182 1.18 -11.79 -0.81
N ASN A 183 0.74 -11.72 0.45
CA ASN A 183 -0.62 -11.28 0.80
C ASN A 183 -0.77 -9.74 0.69
N GLY A 184 0.34 -9.09 0.41
CA GLY A 184 0.55 -7.68 0.20
C GLY A 184 1.82 -7.52 -0.60
N LEU A 185 1.87 -6.55 -1.50
CA LEU A 185 3.02 -6.30 -2.35
C LEU A 185 3.26 -4.80 -2.44
N SER A 186 4.50 -4.36 -2.24
CA SER A 186 4.85 -2.94 -2.36
C SER A 186 6.13 -2.79 -3.15
N ALA A 187 6.12 -1.87 -4.12
CA ALA A 187 7.32 -1.33 -4.75
C ALA A 187 8.00 -0.34 -3.79
N ILE A 188 9.26 -0.60 -3.44
CA ILE A 188 9.99 0.20 -2.45
C ILE A 188 11.14 1.02 -3.06
N GLY A 189 11.17 1.12 -4.39
CA GLY A 189 12.27 1.74 -5.14
C GLY A 189 13.50 0.85 -5.23
N ASP A 190 14.58 1.38 -5.81
CA ASP A 190 15.85 0.69 -5.98
C ASP A 190 16.67 0.74 -4.69
N LEU A 191 16.55 -0.29 -3.86
CA LEU A 191 17.17 -0.34 -2.54
C LEU A 191 18.66 -0.70 -2.67
N ASN A 192 19.03 -1.52 -3.65
CA ASN A 192 20.40 -2.01 -3.85
C ASN A 192 21.23 -1.23 -4.90
N ASN A 193 20.64 -0.25 -5.56
CA ASN A 193 21.21 0.57 -6.64
C ASN A 193 21.59 -0.23 -7.90
N ASP A 194 20.81 -1.25 -8.27
CA ASP A 194 21.01 -2.04 -9.49
C ASP A 194 20.19 -1.54 -10.70
N GLY A 195 19.41 -0.47 -10.51
CA GLY A 195 18.57 0.15 -11.51
C GLY A 195 17.19 -0.49 -11.64
N ARG A 196 16.79 -1.39 -10.74
CA ARG A 196 15.45 -1.99 -10.71
C ARG A 196 14.75 -1.67 -9.40
N ILE A 197 13.42 -1.64 -9.47
CA ILE A 197 12.58 -1.48 -8.29
C ILE A 197 12.61 -2.79 -7.47
N ASP A 198 12.97 -2.67 -6.21
CA ASP A 198 12.88 -3.77 -5.27
C ASP A 198 11.47 -3.85 -4.69
N LEU A 199 11.08 -5.07 -4.32
CA LEU A 199 9.73 -5.35 -3.83
C LEU A 199 9.77 -5.83 -2.38
N VAL A 200 8.70 -5.55 -1.65
CA VAL A 200 8.41 -6.20 -0.37
C VAL A 200 7.17 -7.06 -0.51
N ALA A 201 7.31 -8.35 -0.25
CA ALA A 201 6.22 -9.30 -0.17
C ALA A 201 5.80 -9.51 1.30
N CYS A 202 4.56 -9.18 1.62
CA CYS A 202 4.04 -9.26 2.98
C CYS A 202 3.43 -10.63 3.28
N ALA A 203 3.84 -11.24 4.39
CA ALA A 203 3.36 -12.53 4.88
C ALA A 203 2.84 -12.44 6.33
N PRO A 204 1.74 -11.69 6.58
CA PRO A 204 1.17 -11.47 7.92
C PRO A 204 0.69 -12.75 8.62
N SER A 205 0.47 -13.84 7.90
CA SER A 205 0.14 -15.15 8.47
C SER A 205 1.37 -16.04 8.71
N SER A 206 2.58 -15.53 8.50
CA SER A 206 3.80 -16.28 8.78
C SER A 206 3.85 -16.67 10.25
N SER A 207 4.24 -17.92 10.51
CA SER A 207 4.43 -18.44 11.85
C SER A 207 5.91 -18.63 12.21
N ASP A 208 6.81 -17.90 11.53
CA ASP A 208 8.22 -17.88 11.89
C ASP A 208 8.42 -17.17 13.24
N GLY A 209 8.99 -17.89 14.20
CA GLY A 209 9.18 -17.39 15.58
C GLY A 209 7.96 -17.47 16.50
N GLY A 210 6.79 -17.89 16.02
CA GLY A 210 5.57 -18.07 16.84
C GLY A 210 4.30 -18.11 15.99
N SER A 211 3.13 -18.25 16.59
CA SER A 211 1.87 -18.39 15.84
C SER A 211 1.45 -17.06 15.18
N ASN A 212 1.35 -17.01 13.85
CA ASN A 212 0.90 -15.83 13.09
C ASN A 212 1.56 -14.50 13.51
N ARG A 213 2.87 -14.53 13.82
CA ARG A 213 3.62 -13.31 14.13
C ARG A 213 3.79 -12.41 12.93
N GLY A 214 3.78 -13.00 11.73
CA GLY A 214 3.99 -12.30 10.49
C GLY A 214 5.47 -12.16 10.11
N ALA A 215 5.70 -11.83 8.84
CA ALA A 215 7.01 -11.63 8.24
C ALA A 215 6.88 -10.77 6.98
N ILE A 216 7.99 -10.22 6.52
CA ILE A 216 8.13 -9.66 5.17
C ILE A 216 9.35 -10.26 4.47
N ASP A 217 9.30 -10.33 3.15
CA ASP A 217 10.43 -10.68 2.29
C ASP A 217 10.78 -9.48 1.40
N ILE A 218 12.01 -8.96 1.50
CA ILE A 218 12.58 -8.02 0.53
C ILE A 218 13.12 -8.82 -0.65
N LEU A 219 12.62 -8.52 -1.85
CA LEU A 219 12.89 -9.23 -3.09
C LEU A 219 13.66 -8.32 -4.05
N PHE A 220 14.82 -8.81 -4.49
CA PHE A 220 15.64 -8.19 -5.53
C PHE A 220 15.47 -8.95 -6.84
N LEU A 221 15.32 -8.24 -7.96
CA LEU A 221 15.07 -8.84 -9.28
C LEU A 221 16.27 -8.64 -10.22
N ASN A 222 16.56 -9.65 -11.04
CA ASN A 222 17.62 -9.56 -12.03
C ASN A 222 17.14 -8.97 -13.37
N ALA A 223 18.07 -8.87 -14.32
CA ALA A 223 17.80 -8.33 -15.65
C ALA A 223 16.75 -9.07 -16.49
N ASN A 224 16.39 -10.29 -16.09
CA ASN A 224 15.40 -11.13 -16.75
C ASN A 224 14.10 -11.22 -15.92
N SER A 225 13.83 -10.24 -15.04
CA SER A 225 12.63 -10.20 -14.19
C SER A 225 12.48 -11.38 -13.23
N GLN A 226 13.61 -12.05 -12.89
CA GLN A 226 13.62 -13.16 -11.94
C GLN A 226 14.07 -12.68 -10.56
N VAL A 227 13.37 -13.13 -9.51
CA VAL A 227 13.78 -12.95 -8.12
C VAL A 227 15.12 -13.66 -7.89
N ILE A 228 16.08 -12.93 -7.32
CA ILE A 228 17.38 -13.47 -6.91
C ILE A 228 17.21 -14.07 -5.52
N TYR A 229 16.70 -15.30 -5.42
CA TYR A 229 16.39 -15.95 -4.13
C TYR A 229 17.56 -15.99 -3.13
N ALA A 230 18.80 -16.03 -3.62
CA ALA A 230 19.99 -16.01 -2.77
C ALA A 230 20.21 -14.67 -2.05
N ASN A 231 19.64 -13.57 -2.58
CA ASN A 231 19.73 -12.23 -2.02
C ASN A 231 18.48 -11.82 -1.25
N LYS A 232 17.43 -12.66 -1.24
CA LYS A 232 16.19 -12.39 -0.52
C LYS A 232 16.47 -12.15 0.96
N VAL A 233 15.91 -11.08 1.52
CA VAL A 233 16.01 -10.78 2.96
C VAL A 233 14.66 -10.96 3.61
N THR A 234 14.53 -11.98 4.46
CA THR A 234 13.34 -12.22 5.27
C THR A 234 13.49 -11.51 6.62
N ILE A 235 12.52 -10.67 6.97
CA ILE A 235 12.42 -10.01 8.27
C ILE A 235 11.24 -10.60 9.04
N SER A 236 11.54 -11.27 10.15
CA SER A 236 10.59 -11.96 11.04
C SER A 236 11.12 -11.92 12.48
N SER A 237 10.38 -12.43 13.47
CA SER A 237 10.90 -12.52 14.84
C SER A 237 12.24 -13.27 14.97
N THR A 238 12.60 -14.14 14.01
CA THR A 238 13.84 -14.95 14.07
C THR A 238 14.86 -14.61 12.98
N GLN A 239 14.50 -13.78 12.00
CA GLN A 239 15.32 -13.49 10.82
C GLN A 239 15.41 -11.98 10.56
N GLY A 240 16.38 -11.58 9.72
CA GLY A 240 16.45 -10.21 9.23
C GLY A 240 16.76 -9.16 10.31
N GLY A 241 17.30 -9.57 11.46
CA GLY A 241 17.69 -8.65 12.54
C GLY A 241 16.54 -8.07 13.38
N PHE A 242 15.28 -8.45 13.15
CA PHE A 242 14.16 -7.88 13.92
C PHE A 242 14.25 -8.24 15.42
N GLY A 243 14.38 -9.53 15.77
CA GLY A 243 14.51 -9.99 17.16
C GLY A 243 13.23 -9.88 18.00
N GLU A 244 13.34 -9.40 19.23
CA GLU A 244 12.23 -9.35 20.22
C GLU A 244 11.19 -8.26 19.91
N GLY A 245 9.93 -8.45 20.30
CA GLY A 245 8.89 -7.42 20.27
C GLY A 245 7.69 -7.72 19.38
N LEU A 246 7.73 -8.79 18.58
CA LEU A 246 6.53 -9.36 17.97
C LEU A 246 6.00 -10.51 18.82
N GLU A 247 4.71 -10.50 19.03
CA GLU A 247 3.95 -11.51 19.77
C GLU A 247 3.08 -12.35 18.84
N ASP A 248 2.57 -13.46 19.37
CA ASP A 248 1.68 -14.34 18.60
C ASP A 248 0.42 -13.58 18.19
N SER A 249 0.08 -13.69 16.90
CA SER A 249 -1.03 -13.00 16.24
C SER A 249 -0.82 -11.51 15.96
N ASP A 250 0.39 -10.97 16.08
CA ASP A 250 0.67 -9.56 15.70
C ASP A 250 0.47 -9.28 14.20
N GLN A 251 0.59 -10.31 13.36
CA GLN A 251 0.43 -10.24 11.91
C GLN A 251 1.31 -9.17 11.22
N PHE A 252 2.58 -9.12 11.61
CA PHE A 252 3.60 -8.27 11.01
C PHE A 252 3.74 -8.43 9.49
N GLY A 253 3.91 -7.32 8.79
CA GLY A 253 3.92 -7.22 7.35
C GLY A 253 2.65 -6.56 6.79
N GLY A 254 1.54 -6.60 7.52
CA GLY A 254 0.29 -5.96 7.10
C GLY A 254 -0.12 -6.31 5.66
N ARG A 255 -0.69 -5.32 4.97
CA ARG A 255 -1.04 -5.36 3.55
C ARG A 255 -0.01 -4.64 2.68
N GLU A 256 0.54 -3.55 3.16
CA GLU A 256 1.51 -2.71 2.43
C GLU A 256 2.58 -2.21 3.41
N VAL A 257 3.74 -1.87 2.86
CA VAL A 257 4.84 -1.22 3.58
C VAL A 257 5.17 0.11 2.91
N ALA A 258 5.82 1.01 3.64
CA ALA A 258 6.21 2.32 3.11
C ALA A 258 7.71 2.54 3.30
N MET A 259 8.42 2.79 2.19
CA MET A 259 9.83 3.20 2.21
C MET A 259 9.92 4.70 2.48
N LEU A 260 10.44 5.08 3.63
CA LEU A 260 10.51 6.47 4.11
C LEU A 260 11.82 7.17 3.70
N GLY A 261 12.78 6.44 3.14
CA GLY A 261 14.11 6.96 2.84
C GLY A 261 14.99 7.01 4.08
N ASP A 262 16.05 7.82 4.07
CA ASP A 262 16.98 7.99 5.21
C ASP A 262 16.50 9.18 6.06
N LEU A 263 15.70 8.91 7.09
CA LEU A 263 15.01 9.94 7.88
C LEU A 263 15.96 10.68 8.82
N ASP A 264 16.97 9.99 9.37
CA ASP A 264 17.93 10.57 10.32
C ASP A 264 19.28 10.91 9.69
N ASN A 265 19.44 10.71 8.38
CA ASN A 265 20.70 10.92 7.64
C ASN A 265 21.86 10.08 8.20
N ASP A 266 21.56 8.87 8.69
CA ASP A 266 22.55 7.94 9.22
C ASP A 266 23.16 7.02 8.15
N GLY A 267 22.62 7.06 6.93
CA GLY A 267 23.02 6.27 5.77
C GLY A 267 22.24 4.96 5.60
N ASN A 268 21.39 4.59 6.56
CA ASN A 268 20.44 3.51 6.44
C ASN A 268 19.10 4.06 5.95
N LYS A 269 18.31 3.19 5.31
CA LYS A 269 16.94 3.58 4.91
C LYS A 269 15.93 3.03 5.90
N GLU A 270 14.89 3.82 6.16
CA GLU A 270 13.76 3.47 7.00
C GLU A 270 12.61 2.88 6.19
N LEU A 271 12.13 1.73 6.66
CA LEU A 271 10.95 1.04 6.14
C LEU A 271 9.88 0.97 7.25
N ALA A 272 8.70 1.52 7.00
CA ALA A 272 7.55 1.34 7.88
C ALA A 272 6.80 0.04 7.53
N VAL A 273 6.49 -0.75 8.56
CA VAL A 273 5.83 -2.05 8.42
C VAL A 273 4.77 -2.23 9.49
N GLY A 274 3.58 -2.64 9.07
CA GLY A 274 2.43 -2.85 9.96
C GLY A 274 2.48 -4.17 10.74
N ALA A 275 2.13 -4.12 12.02
CA ALA A 275 1.71 -5.26 12.83
C ALA A 275 0.28 -5.02 13.32
N PHE A 276 -0.67 -5.06 12.39
CA PHE A 276 -2.01 -4.48 12.57
C PHE A 276 -2.87 -5.20 13.60
N MET A 277 -2.52 -6.41 14.02
CA MET A 277 -3.22 -7.11 15.09
C MET A 277 -2.53 -7.00 16.45
N SER A 278 -1.41 -6.26 16.53
CA SER A 278 -0.66 -6.08 17.77
C SER A 278 -1.48 -5.40 18.87
N ASP A 279 -1.06 -5.60 20.11
CA ASP A 279 -1.67 -5.02 21.32
C ASP A 279 -3.18 -5.29 21.41
N GLY A 280 -3.60 -6.51 21.05
CA GLY A 280 -5.00 -6.92 21.11
C GLY A 280 -5.87 -6.34 20.01
N GLY A 281 -5.32 -6.15 18.80
CA GLY A 281 -6.04 -5.63 17.63
C GLY A 281 -6.03 -4.11 17.51
N LYS A 282 -5.42 -3.37 18.46
CA LYS A 282 -5.19 -1.93 18.27
C LYS A 282 -4.33 -1.68 17.04
N GLY A 283 -3.32 -2.54 16.85
CA GLY A 283 -2.36 -2.45 15.76
C GLY A 283 -1.17 -1.56 16.11
N ALA A 284 -0.12 -1.72 15.33
CA ALA A 284 1.12 -0.98 15.48
C ALA A 284 1.83 -0.81 14.13
N ILE A 285 2.68 0.20 14.06
CA ILE A 285 3.61 0.43 12.96
C ILE A 285 5.02 0.30 13.52
N TRP A 286 5.87 -0.42 12.81
CA TRP A 286 7.29 -0.49 13.11
C TRP A 286 8.06 0.27 12.03
N ILE A 287 8.78 1.32 12.40
CA ILE A 287 9.77 1.94 11.52
C ILE A 287 11.09 1.21 11.74
N LEU A 288 11.58 0.53 10.71
CA LEU A 288 12.79 -0.28 10.71
C LEU A 288 13.90 0.47 9.99
N SER A 289 15.03 0.68 10.65
CA SER A 289 16.25 1.15 10.00
C SER A 289 17.00 -0.06 9.44
N LEU A 290 17.24 -0.07 8.13
CA LEU A 290 17.81 -1.21 7.40
C LEU A 290 19.29 -0.96 7.09
N ASP A 291 20.16 -1.89 7.50
CA ASP A 291 21.58 -1.86 7.17
C ASP A 291 21.79 -1.69 5.66
N SER A 292 22.54 -0.65 5.26
CA SER A 292 22.75 -0.29 3.85
C SER A 292 23.37 -1.38 2.95
N THR A 293 23.93 -2.44 3.53
CA THR A 293 24.57 -3.54 2.77
C THR A 293 23.80 -4.86 2.86
N THR A 294 23.32 -5.22 4.05
CA THR A 294 22.66 -6.50 4.32
C THR A 294 21.14 -6.41 4.35
N TYR A 295 20.60 -5.20 4.43
CA TYR A 295 19.17 -4.89 4.56
C TYR A 295 18.48 -5.52 5.77
N ASN A 296 19.28 -6.01 6.73
CA ASN A 296 18.77 -6.45 8.02
C ASN A 296 18.44 -5.23 8.89
N VAL A 297 17.48 -5.40 9.80
CA VAL A 297 17.11 -4.38 10.77
C VAL A 297 18.27 -4.13 11.74
N VAL A 298 18.72 -2.87 11.84
CA VAL A 298 19.76 -2.43 12.80
C VAL A 298 19.17 -1.67 13.99
N SER A 299 18.04 -0.99 13.78
CA SER A 299 17.25 -0.35 14.83
C SER A 299 15.78 -0.30 14.43
N LYS A 300 14.89 -0.12 15.41
CA LYS A 300 13.46 -0.07 15.17
C LYS A 300 12.70 0.75 16.21
N THR A 301 11.63 1.39 15.77
CA THR A 301 10.71 2.20 16.59
C THR A 301 9.29 1.69 16.43
N LYS A 302 8.59 1.37 17.54
CA LYS A 302 7.17 0.98 17.55
C LYS A 302 6.29 2.21 17.73
N ILE A 303 5.34 2.43 16.83
CA ILE A 303 4.31 3.46 16.93
C ILE A 303 2.97 2.76 17.15
N THR A 304 2.29 3.10 18.25
CA THR A 304 0.94 2.64 18.60
C THR A 304 0.39 3.57 19.69
N GLU A 305 -0.84 3.36 20.15
CA GLU A 305 -1.50 4.18 21.19
C GLU A 305 -0.56 4.47 22.37
N GLY A 306 -0.32 5.75 22.62
CA GLY A 306 0.45 6.25 23.75
C GLY A 306 1.97 6.06 23.64
N LEU A 307 2.48 5.56 22.52
CA LEU A 307 3.92 5.34 22.30
C LEU A 307 4.47 6.19 21.16
N ASN A 308 5.68 6.70 21.36
CA ASN A 308 6.49 7.38 20.34
C ASN A 308 5.73 8.48 19.57
N GLY A 309 4.96 9.28 20.31
CA GLY A 309 4.26 10.46 19.79
C GLY A 309 2.86 10.21 19.25
N PHE A 310 2.43 8.97 19.05
CA PHE A 310 1.05 8.69 18.63
C PHE A 310 0.12 8.67 19.85
N THR A 311 -0.61 9.76 20.05
CA THR A 311 -1.43 9.98 21.26
C THR A 311 -2.92 9.72 21.05
N ASP A 312 -3.34 9.21 19.90
CA ASP A 312 -4.75 8.87 19.66
C ASP A 312 -5.17 7.58 20.38
N GLU A 313 -6.46 7.44 20.67
CA GLU A 313 -7.04 6.26 21.32
C GLU A 313 -7.57 5.26 20.28
N LEU A 314 -7.14 4.01 20.39
CA LEU A 314 -7.50 2.91 19.50
C LEU A 314 -8.41 1.92 20.24
N VAL A 315 -9.53 1.58 19.60
CA VAL A 315 -10.51 0.65 20.19
C VAL A 315 -10.02 -0.80 20.13
N THR A 316 -10.58 -1.65 21.00
CA THR A 316 -10.37 -3.11 21.02
C THR A 316 -11.68 -3.88 20.80
N ASP A 317 -12.73 -3.20 20.36
CA ASP A 317 -14.06 -3.77 20.22
C ASP A 317 -14.13 -4.80 19.10
N ILE A 318 -15.15 -5.66 19.14
CA ILE A 318 -15.42 -6.62 18.06
C ILE A 318 -16.10 -5.86 16.91
N ASN A 319 -15.51 -5.97 15.73
CA ASN A 319 -16.01 -5.34 14.52
C ASN A 319 -17.13 -6.18 13.89
N PRO A 320 -18.06 -5.57 13.11
CA PRO A 320 -19.16 -6.29 12.46
C PRO A 320 -18.73 -7.43 11.53
N ASN A 321 -17.51 -7.38 10.99
CA ASN A 321 -16.92 -8.43 10.15
C ASN A 321 -16.29 -9.59 10.96
N GLY A 322 -16.37 -9.54 12.30
CA GLY A 322 -15.81 -10.54 13.20
C GLY A 322 -14.33 -10.36 13.54
N THR A 323 -13.66 -9.35 12.98
CA THR A 323 -12.33 -8.92 13.46
C THR A 323 -12.48 -8.16 14.78
N PHE A 324 -11.37 -7.75 15.39
CA PHE A 324 -11.38 -6.98 16.63
C PHE A 324 -10.32 -5.89 16.60
N GLY A 325 -10.61 -4.78 17.28
CA GLY A 325 -9.73 -3.63 17.41
C GLY A 325 -9.68 -2.73 16.19
N ALA A 326 -8.81 -1.72 16.28
CA ALA A 326 -8.67 -0.61 15.33
C ALA A 326 -7.88 -0.98 14.05
N ASN A 327 -6.97 -1.93 14.14
CA ASN A 327 -6.07 -2.35 13.07
C ASN A 327 -5.15 -1.24 12.51
N LEU A 328 -4.55 -0.43 13.37
CA LEU A 328 -3.55 0.57 12.97
C LEU A 328 -2.37 -0.11 12.23
N GLY A 329 -1.94 0.48 11.12
CA GLY A 329 -0.80 0.00 10.34
C GLY A 329 -1.17 -1.10 9.34
N HIS A 330 -2.44 -1.36 9.09
CA HIS A 330 -2.82 -2.43 8.17
C HIS A 330 -2.40 -2.17 6.71
N ALA A 331 -2.50 -0.93 6.24
CA ALA A 331 -2.03 -0.47 4.93
C ALA A 331 -1.41 0.92 5.09
N MET A 332 -0.39 1.24 4.29
CA MET A 332 0.37 2.48 4.43
C MET A 332 1.11 2.86 3.15
N CYS A 333 1.40 4.16 2.98
CA CYS A 333 2.27 4.67 1.94
C CYS A 333 3.15 5.82 2.45
N ALA A 334 4.26 6.06 1.75
CA ALA A 334 5.13 7.20 1.99
C ALA A 334 4.74 8.35 1.05
N PRO A 335 3.98 9.37 1.51
CA PRO A 335 3.62 10.52 0.69
C PRO A 335 4.79 11.45 0.35
N GLY A 336 5.96 11.25 0.96
CA GLY A 336 7.04 12.24 0.98
C GLY A 336 6.87 13.24 2.13
N ASP A 337 7.58 14.36 2.06
CA ASP A 337 7.51 15.46 3.02
C ASP A 337 6.30 16.35 2.70
N ILE A 338 5.16 16.11 3.37
CA ILE A 338 3.92 16.86 3.14
C ILE A 338 3.99 18.22 3.82
N ASP A 339 4.65 18.31 4.98
CA ASP A 339 4.67 19.54 5.76
C ASP A 339 5.85 20.50 5.47
N GLY A 340 6.77 20.08 4.62
CA GLY A 340 7.91 20.86 4.15
C GLY A 340 9.02 21.01 5.19
N ASP A 341 9.07 20.13 6.20
CA ASP A 341 10.09 20.18 7.25
C ASP A 341 11.38 19.41 6.90
N GLY A 342 11.40 18.73 5.75
CA GLY A 342 12.52 17.96 5.22
C GLY A 342 12.55 16.50 5.66
N ILE A 343 11.56 16.04 6.42
CA ILE A 343 11.39 14.64 6.84
C ILE A 343 10.22 14.03 6.08
N ALA A 344 10.39 12.79 5.60
CA ALA A 344 9.28 12.11 4.93
C ALA A 344 8.20 11.71 5.96
N ASP A 345 6.94 11.95 5.59
CA ASP A 345 5.78 11.60 6.39
C ASP A 345 5.27 10.20 6.06
N LEU A 346 4.27 9.74 6.82
CA LEU A 346 3.66 8.42 6.65
C LEU A 346 2.14 8.54 6.66
N VAL A 347 1.48 7.94 5.68
CA VAL A 347 0.03 7.82 5.68
C VAL A 347 -0.35 6.37 5.95
N THR A 348 -1.30 6.13 6.86
CA THR A 348 -1.63 4.79 7.34
C THR A 348 -3.12 4.62 7.66
N GLY A 349 -3.64 3.42 7.49
CA GLY A 349 -4.99 3.05 7.92
C GLY A 349 -5.04 2.49 9.35
N ALA A 350 -6.14 2.77 10.04
CA ALA A 350 -6.71 1.98 11.14
C ALA A 350 -8.11 1.52 10.70
N ASN A 351 -8.11 0.58 9.76
CA ASN A 351 -9.27 0.32 8.90
C ASN A 351 -10.46 -0.35 9.60
N GLN A 352 -10.36 -0.62 10.90
CA GLN A 352 -11.43 -1.14 11.73
C GLN A 352 -11.78 -0.21 12.91
N GLN A 353 -11.10 0.93 13.03
CA GLN A 353 -11.47 1.98 13.97
C GLN A 353 -12.77 2.64 13.49
N TYR A 354 -13.88 2.44 14.23
CA TYR A 354 -15.21 2.99 13.92
C TYR A 354 -15.64 2.72 12.47
N GLU A 355 -15.83 3.77 11.66
CA GLU A 355 -16.19 3.71 10.24
C GLU A 355 -15.00 3.48 9.30
N GLY A 356 -13.82 3.16 9.84
CA GLY A 356 -12.56 3.01 9.12
C GLY A 356 -11.80 4.33 9.06
N TRP A 357 -10.84 4.49 9.96
CA TRP A 357 -10.03 5.71 10.03
C TRP A 357 -8.73 5.56 9.27
N GLY A 358 -8.21 6.69 8.79
CA GLY A 358 -6.85 6.86 8.33
C GLY A 358 -6.13 7.95 9.12
N TYR A 359 -4.82 8.02 8.94
CA TYR A 359 -3.96 8.99 9.59
C TYR A 359 -2.89 9.47 8.62
N VAL A 360 -2.62 10.78 8.62
CA VAL A 360 -1.35 11.34 8.16
C VAL A 360 -0.49 11.54 9.39
N LEU A 361 0.63 10.85 9.47
CA LEU A 361 1.59 10.94 10.56
C LEU A 361 2.76 11.81 10.09
N TYR A 362 2.92 12.96 10.73
CA TYR A 362 4.08 13.81 10.52
C TYR A 362 5.22 13.29 11.38
N LEU A 363 6.34 12.92 10.77
CA LEU A 363 7.41 12.21 11.45
C LEU A 363 8.54 13.14 11.88
N ASN A 364 9.23 12.78 12.96
CA ASN A 364 10.52 13.36 13.31
C ASN A 364 11.65 12.52 12.69
N ALA A 365 12.83 13.12 12.54
CA ALA A 365 14.04 12.40 12.14
C ALA A 365 14.35 11.19 13.04
N ASP A 366 14.01 11.25 14.34
CA ASP A 366 14.18 10.13 15.28
C ASP A 366 13.10 9.02 15.17
N LYS A 367 12.30 9.05 14.09
CA LYS A 367 11.29 8.04 13.73
C LYS A 367 10.08 8.03 14.66
N THR A 368 9.92 9.05 15.50
CA THR A 368 8.71 9.27 16.32
C THR A 368 7.69 10.15 15.60
N VAL A 369 6.44 10.13 16.05
CA VAL A 369 5.37 10.99 15.51
C VAL A 369 5.46 12.38 16.17
N LYS A 370 5.57 13.42 15.33
CA LYS A 370 5.55 14.83 15.72
C LYS A 370 4.12 15.33 15.97
N SER A 371 3.25 15.03 15.02
CA SER A 371 1.81 15.35 15.01
C SER A 371 1.10 14.40 14.04
N PHE A 372 -0.23 14.40 14.05
CA PHE A 372 -1.00 13.66 13.05
C PHE A 372 -2.33 14.34 12.74
N ASP A 373 -2.77 14.17 11.50
CA ASP A 373 -4.14 14.46 11.08
C ASP A 373 -4.91 13.15 10.95
N ARG A 374 -6.17 13.16 11.39
CA ARG A 374 -7.10 12.05 11.17
C ARG A 374 -7.81 12.21 9.85
N ILE A 375 -8.06 11.08 9.20
CA ILE A 375 -8.86 10.96 7.98
C ILE A 375 -10.08 10.13 8.33
N ASN A 376 -11.24 10.77 8.44
CA ASN A 376 -12.50 10.12 8.78
C ASN A 376 -13.70 10.91 8.22
N ASN A 377 -14.92 10.59 8.66
CA ASN A 377 -16.13 11.26 8.17
C ASN A 377 -16.28 12.73 8.63
N THR A 378 -15.51 13.16 9.62
CA THR A 378 -15.57 14.52 10.21
C THR A 378 -14.26 15.31 10.07
N GLU A 379 -13.14 14.64 9.83
CA GLU A 379 -11.78 15.21 9.81
C GLU A 379 -11.05 14.79 8.52
N GLY A 380 -10.05 15.58 8.12
CA GLY A 380 -9.21 15.26 6.95
C GLY A 380 -9.76 15.72 5.59
N GLY A 381 -10.96 16.32 5.52
CA GLY A 381 -11.42 17.05 4.32
C GLY A 381 -11.88 16.21 3.15
N PHE A 382 -11.86 14.88 3.27
CA PHE A 382 -12.23 13.97 2.19
C PHE A 382 -13.74 13.93 1.91
N ASN A 383 -14.56 14.68 2.68
CA ASN A 383 -16.02 14.71 2.57
C ASN A 383 -16.63 13.30 2.47
N LEU A 384 -16.16 12.40 3.33
CA LEU A 384 -16.59 11.01 3.37
C LEU A 384 -18.03 10.93 3.91
N SER A 385 -19.01 11.15 3.03
CA SER A 385 -20.42 10.95 3.35
C SER A 385 -20.73 9.45 3.42
N LEU A 386 -20.44 8.83 4.56
CA LEU A 386 -20.73 7.41 4.80
C LEU A 386 -22.17 7.24 5.29
N GLU A 387 -22.91 6.30 4.71
CA GLU A 387 -24.17 5.84 5.31
C GLU A 387 -23.89 5.15 6.67
N ALA A 388 -24.91 4.99 7.53
CA ALA A 388 -24.75 4.55 8.92
C ALA A 388 -24.04 3.18 9.14
N GLU A 389 -23.82 2.40 8.07
CA GLU A 389 -23.06 1.13 8.08
C GLU A 389 -21.89 1.12 7.06
N GLY A 390 -21.54 2.27 6.49
CA GLY A 390 -20.40 2.41 5.59
C GLY A 390 -19.07 2.26 6.33
N VAL A 391 -18.19 1.41 5.81
CA VAL A 391 -16.80 1.27 6.30
C VAL A 391 -15.87 1.69 5.18
N PHE A 392 -14.95 2.60 5.46
CA PHE A 392 -13.92 3.06 4.55
C PHE A 392 -12.67 2.19 4.72
N LEU A 393 -12.19 1.61 3.62
CA LEU A 393 -10.87 0.97 3.57
C LEU A 393 -9.92 1.99 2.97
N VAL A 394 -8.99 2.51 3.78
CA VAL A 394 -7.97 3.41 3.26
C VAL A 394 -6.77 2.59 2.79
N GLN A 395 -6.52 2.68 1.50
CA GLN A 395 -5.35 2.16 0.83
C GLN A 395 -4.88 3.34 -0.04
N PHE A 396 -3.64 3.78 0.19
CA PHE A 396 -3.19 5.10 -0.22
C PHE A 396 -2.20 4.98 -1.37
N LEU A 397 -2.46 5.73 -2.44
CA LEU A 397 -1.51 5.93 -3.52
C LEU A 397 -1.19 7.41 -3.65
N MET A 398 0.09 7.80 -3.69
CA MET A 398 0.45 9.20 -3.90
C MET A 398 1.85 9.39 -4.51
N GLU A 399 2.01 10.48 -5.27
CA GLU A 399 3.29 10.97 -5.78
C GLU A 399 3.46 12.46 -5.44
N VAL A 400 4.69 12.84 -5.12
CA VAL A 400 5.16 14.23 -5.09
C VAL A 400 5.53 14.60 -6.53
N ILE A 401 4.84 15.57 -7.13
CA ILE A 401 5.22 16.17 -8.43
C ILE A 401 6.28 17.25 -8.20
#